data_AF-V8AML7-F1
#
_entry.id   AF-V8AML7-F1
#
_cell.length_a   1.000
_cell.length_b   1.000
_cell.length_c   1.000
_cell.angle_alpha   90.00
_cell.angle_beta   90.00
_cell.angle_gamma   90.00
#
_symmetry.space_group_name_H-M   'P 1'
#
loop_
_entity.id
_entity.type
_entity.pdbx_description
1 polymer ?
#
loop_
_entity_poly.entity_id
_entity_poly.type
_entity_poly.pdbx_seq_one_letter_code
_entity_poly.pdbx_strand_id
1 'polypeptide(L)'
;MFLQGSWNYEHLESFIAKLEEMGVRMTIREDSIEVHRSENLKAINIKTVPYPGFATDLQQPITPLLLKAQGRGWIKDTIYEKRVNHVPEMARMGATISTVDDHIIYEAPNKLQGAHVRATDLRAGASLVLAGIIAEGTTTIENIEFILRGYDSIIEKMTALGVDIQLIED
;
A
#
# COMPACT_ATOMS: atom_id res chain seq x y z
N MET A 1 -14.82 -3.44 -4.54
CA MET A 1 -14.33 -2.24 -5.26
C MET A 1 -14.22 -2.62 -6.73
N PHE A 2 -14.85 -1.85 -7.62
CA PHE A 2 -14.80 -2.08 -9.06
C PHE A 2 -13.76 -1.13 -9.68
N LEU A 3 -12.81 -1.68 -10.44
CA LEU A 3 -11.91 -0.92 -11.32
C LEU A 3 -12.37 -1.18 -12.75
N GLN A 4 -12.74 -0.14 -13.50
CA GLN A 4 -13.08 -0.20 -14.92
C GLN A 4 -12.04 0.60 -15.74
N GLY A 5 -11.57 0.01 -16.83
CA GLY A 5 -10.70 0.63 -17.84
C GLY A 5 -10.16 -0.44 -18.79
N SER A 6 -9.60 -0.05 -19.93
CA SER A 6 -8.94 -0.95 -20.89
C SER A 6 -7.62 -1.46 -20.31
N TRP A 7 -7.70 -2.38 -19.35
CA TRP A 7 -6.56 -2.96 -18.64
C TRP A 7 -6.54 -4.45 -18.90
N ASN A 8 -5.54 -4.90 -19.66
CA ASN A 8 -5.23 -6.32 -19.65
C ASN A 8 -4.60 -6.65 -18.30
N TYR A 9 -5.20 -7.58 -17.54
CA TYR A 9 -4.70 -8.02 -16.23
C TYR A 9 -3.24 -8.51 -16.30
N GLU A 10 -2.77 -8.92 -17.49
CA GLU A 10 -1.39 -9.27 -17.79
C GLU A 10 -0.38 -8.19 -17.34
N HIS A 11 -0.76 -6.90 -17.35
CA HIS A 11 0.13 -5.83 -16.88
C HIS A 11 0.37 -5.84 -15.35
N LEU A 12 -0.47 -6.57 -14.60
CA LEU A 12 -0.40 -6.68 -13.14
C LEU A 12 -0.13 -8.12 -12.67
N GLU A 13 0.22 -9.04 -13.57
CA GLU A 13 0.38 -10.46 -13.26
C GLU A 13 1.26 -10.71 -12.03
N SER A 14 2.44 -10.08 -11.97
CA SER A 14 3.33 -10.25 -10.82
C SER A 14 2.77 -9.67 -9.51
N PHE A 15 1.97 -8.60 -9.58
CA PHE A 15 1.31 -8.04 -8.40
C PHE A 15 0.17 -8.93 -7.91
N ILE A 16 -0.66 -9.42 -8.84
CA ILE A 16 -1.75 -10.37 -8.57
C ILE A 16 -1.19 -11.64 -7.92
N ALA A 17 -0.12 -12.21 -8.49
CA ALA A 17 0.53 -13.39 -7.92
C ALA A 17 0.99 -13.18 -6.47
N LYS A 18 1.46 -11.97 -6.10
CA LYS A 18 1.80 -11.64 -4.71
C LYS A 18 0.59 -11.51 -3.81
N LEU A 19 -0.51 -10.92 -4.30
CA LEU A 19 -1.76 -10.88 -3.55
C LEU A 19 -2.33 -12.30 -3.32
N GLU A 20 -2.25 -13.18 -4.31
CA GLU A 20 -2.64 -14.59 -4.19
C GLU A 20 -1.74 -15.35 -3.21
N GLU A 21 -0.42 -15.12 -3.25
CA GLU A 21 0.55 -15.69 -2.29
C GLU A 21 0.20 -15.32 -0.84
N MET A 22 -0.27 -14.08 -0.62
CA MET A 22 -0.79 -13.63 0.69
C MET A 22 -2.12 -14.28 1.08
N GLY A 23 -2.86 -14.84 0.13
CA GLY A 23 -4.22 -15.38 0.33
C GLY A 23 -5.35 -14.36 0.10
N VAL A 24 -5.09 -13.28 -0.66
CA VAL A 24 -6.13 -12.33 -1.07
C VAL A 24 -7.06 -13.01 -2.06
N ARG A 25 -8.37 -12.98 -1.76
CA ARG A 25 -9.42 -13.55 -2.60
C ARG A 25 -9.84 -12.54 -3.66
N MET A 26 -9.72 -12.91 -4.92
CA MET A 26 -10.08 -12.07 -6.06
C MET A 26 -10.86 -12.86 -7.10
N THR A 27 -11.73 -12.18 -7.84
CA THR A 27 -12.30 -12.68 -9.10
C THR A 27 -11.80 -11.78 -10.22
N ILE A 28 -11.00 -12.36 -11.11
CA ILE A 28 -10.44 -11.67 -12.27
C ILE A 28 -11.38 -11.90 -13.45
N ARG A 29 -11.77 -10.82 -14.12
CA ARG A 29 -12.52 -10.81 -15.38
C ARG A 29 -11.68 -10.08 -16.43
N GLU A 30 -12.15 -10.07 -17.67
CA GLU A 30 -11.46 -9.46 -18.80
C GLU A 30 -11.03 -8.01 -18.52
N ASP A 31 -11.94 -7.17 -18.03
CA ASP A 31 -11.69 -5.73 -17.81
C ASP A 31 -11.82 -5.28 -16.34
N SER A 32 -11.87 -6.22 -15.39
CA SER A 32 -12.09 -5.86 -13.98
C SER A 32 -11.56 -6.91 -13.01
N ILE A 33 -11.14 -6.45 -11.82
CA ILE A 33 -10.80 -7.31 -10.69
C ILE A 33 -11.74 -6.99 -9.53
N GLU A 34 -12.47 -7.99 -9.05
CA GLU A 34 -13.27 -7.91 -7.84
C GLU A 34 -12.45 -8.45 -6.66
N VAL A 35 -12.11 -7.59 -5.70
CA VAL A 35 -11.41 -7.99 -4.47
C VAL A 35 -12.42 -8.30 -3.38
N HIS A 36 -12.35 -9.51 -2.82
CA HIS A 36 -13.26 -10.01 -1.79
C HIS A 36 -12.61 -9.90 -0.40
N ARG A 37 -13.46 -9.89 0.64
CA ARG A 37 -12.98 -10.00 2.03
C ARG A 37 -12.10 -11.25 2.16
N SER A 38 -10.91 -11.04 2.69
CA SER A 38 -9.91 -12.07 2.92
C SER A 38 -9.55 -12.10 4.41
N GLU A 39 -9.40 -13.30 4.95
CA GLU A 39 -9.04 -13.55 6.34
C GLU A 39 -7.71 -14.30 6.39
N ASN A 40 -6.98 -14.18 7.50
CA ASN A 40 -5.72 -14.92 7.72
C ASN A 40 -4.67 -14.71 6.61
N LEU A 41 -4.52 -13.46 6.14
CA LEU A 41 -3.48 -13.08 5.19
C LEU A 41 -2.10 -13.49 5.70
N LYS A 42 -1.25 -14.01 4.82
CA LYS A 42 0.11 -14.46 5.15
C LYS A 42 1.14 -13.38 4.79
N ALA A 43 2.11 -13.17 5.68
CA ALA A 43 3.25 -12.33 5.36
C ALA A 43 4.05 -12.97 4.22
N ILE A 44 4.52 -12.13 3.29
CA ILE A 44 5.28 -12.53 2.11
C ILE A 44 6.52 -11.66 1.94
N ASN A 45 7.43 -12.09 1.08
CA ASN A 45 8.58 -11.28 0.68
C ASN A 45 8.31 -10.62 -0.67
N ILE A 46 8.71 -9.36 -0.80
CA ILE A 46 8.64 -8.57 -2.03
C ILE A 46 10.06 -8.29 -2.50
N LYS A 47 10.36 -8.65 -3.74
CA LYS A 47 11.57 -8.22 -4.44
C LYS A 47 11.13 -7.56 -5.74
N THR A 48 11.42 -6.28 -5.89
CA THR A 48 11.10 -5.58 -7.14
C THR A 48 12.07 -6.04 -8.22
N VAL A 49 11.63 -6.05 -9.48
CA VAL A 49 12.49 -6.28 -10.65
C VAL A 49 11.89 -5.52 -11.85
N PRO A 50 12.61 -5.35 -12.97
CA PRO A 50 12.02 -4.81 -14.20
C PRO A 50 10.81 -5.63 -14.67
N TYR A 51 9.92 -4.99 -15.43
CA TYR A 51 8.77 -5.66 -16.05
C TYR A 51 9.21 -6.92 -16.82
N PRO A 52 8.50 -8.07 -16.69
CA PRO A 52 7.17 -8.26 -16.10
C PRO A 52 7.11 -8.58 -14.60
N GLY A 53 8.21 -8.48 -13.84
CA GLY A 53 8.15 -8.79 -12.41
C GLY A 53 7.64 -7.61 -11.56
N PHE A 54 7.76 -7.74 -10.23
CA PHE A 54 7.09 -6.85 -9.29
C PHE A 54 7.58 -5.40 -9.41
N ALA A 55 6.67 -4.48 -9.72
CA ALA A 55 7.01 -3.09 -9.97
C ALA A 55 7.46 -2.35 -8.70
N THR A 56 8.57 -1.60 -8.80
CA THR A 56 9.05 -0.71 -7.72
C THR A 56 7.99 0.29 -7.26
N ASP A 57 7.10 0.72 -8.16
CA ASP A 57 6.02 1.65 -7.82
C ASP A 57 4.95 1.07 -6.89
N LEU A 58 4.86 -0.26 -6.77
CA LEU A 58 3.83 -0.96 -6.00
C LEU A 58 4.32 -1.44 -4.63
N GLN A 59 5.63 -1.38 -4.33
CA GLN A 59 6.15 -1.85 -3.03
C GLN A 59 5.68 -0.97 -1.87
N GLN A 60 5.61 0.34 -2.09
CA GLN A 60 5.10 1.30 -1.10
C GLN A 60 3.59 1.09 -0.88
N PRO A 61 2.71 1.12 -1.91
CA PRO A 61 1.27 0.91 -1.74
C PRO A 61 0.87 -0.46 -1.17
N ILE A 62 1.63 -1.53 -1.39
CA ILE A 62 1.31 -2.85 -0.81
C ILE A 62 1.69 -2.95 0.67
N THR A 63 2.61 -2.10 1.15
CA THR A 63 3.15 -2.18 2.52
C THR A 63 2.07 -2.21 3.62
N PRO A 64 1.03 -1.35 3.61
CA PRO A 64 -0.04 -1.39 4.62
C PRO A 64 -0.78 -2.74 4.67
N LEU A 65 -0.96 -3.40 3.52
CA LEU A 65 -1.56 -4.73 3.46
C LEU A 65 -0.64 -5.78 4.09
N LEU A 66 0.66 -5.71 3.84
CA LEU A 66 1.66 -6.58 4.47
C LEU A 66 1.64 -6.45 5.99
N LEU A 67 1.45 -5.23 6.52
CA LEU A 67 1.35 -4.95 7.95
C LEU A 67 0.08 -5.52 8.61
N LYS A 68 -0.93 -5.93 7.83
CA LYS A 68 -2.13 -6.64 8.31
C LYS A 68 -2.00 -8.17 8.27
N ALA A 69 -0.98 -8.69 7.61
CA ALA A 69 -0.78 -10.12 7.43
C ALA A 69 -0.24 -10.79 8.71
N GLN A 70 -0.15 -12.12 8.71
CA GLN A 70 0.36 -12.94 9.80
C GLN A 70 1.80 -13.37 9.50
N GLY A 71 2.73 -13.00 10.36
CA GLY A 71 4.13 -13.40 10.29
C GLY A 71 5.08 -12.24 10.02
N ARG A 72 6.26 -12.57 9.49
CA ARG A 72 7.34 -11.62 9.18
C ARG A 72 7.73 -11.72 7.72
N GLY A 73 8.20 -10.61 7.16
CA GLY A 73 8.70 -10.59 5.79
C GLY A 73 9.64 -9.43 5.54
N TRP A 74 10.09 -9.33 4.30
CA TRP A 74 10.94 -8.23 3.85
C TRP A 74 10.54 -7.72 2.47
N ILE A 75 10.90 -6.47 2.21
CA ILE A 75 10.79 -5.81 0.91
C ILE A 75 12.20 -5.39 0.49
N LYS A 76 12.62 -5.78 -0.71
CA LYS A 76 13.85 -5.32 -1.35
C LYS A 76 13.51 -4.65 -2.67
N ASP A 77 13.81 -3.36 -2.76
CA ASP A 77 13.69 -2.62 -4.01
C ASP A 77 15.03 -2.65 -4.76
N THR A 78 15.13 -3.49 -5.80
CA THR A 78 16.35 -3.58 -6.61
C THR A 78 16.45 -2.49 -7.67
N ILE A 79 15.44 -1.64 -7.82
CA ILE A 79 15.42 -0.55 -8.81
C ILE A 79 15.81 0.76 -8.13
N TYR A 80 15.27 1.00 -6.94
CA TYR A 80 15.54 2.17 -6.12
C TYR A 80 15.78 1.77 -4.66
N GLU A 81 17.02 1.42 -4.34
CA GLU A 81 17.41 0.91 -3.00
C GLU A 81 17.05 1.84 -1.84
N LYS A 82 16.97 3.16 -2.09
CA LYS A 82 16.64 4.18 -1.08
C LYS A 82 15.15 4.54 -1.03
N ARG A 83 14.27 3.78 -1.68
CA ARG A 83 12.82 4.03 -1.72
C ARG A 83 12.11 3.53 -0.44
N VAL A 84 12.55 4.06 0.70
CA VAL A 84 12.18 3.59 2.05
C VAL A 84 11.56 4.67 2.92
N ASN A 85 11.31 5.87 2.37
CA ASN A 85 10.90 7.04 3.15
C ASN A 85 9.51 6.92 3.81
N HIS A 86 8.68 5.96 3.42
CA HIS A 86 7.42 5.65 4.09
C HIS A 86 7.61 4.87 5.39
N VAL A 87 8.75 4.20 5.58
CA VAL A 87 9.02 3.34 6.74
C VAL A 87 8.94 4.10 8.07
N PRO A 88 9.59 5.27 8.25
CA PRO A 88 9.51 6.02 9.51
C PRO A 88 8.09 6.52 9.82
N GLU A 89 7.32 6.87 8.79
CA GLU A 89 5.95 7.34 8.93
C GLU A 89 5.01 6.20 9.34
N MET A 90 5.17 5.01 8.76
CA MET A 90 4.47 3.79 9.20
C MET A 90 4.84 3.41 10.64
N ALA A 91 6.11 3.50 11.01
CA ALA A 91 6.56 3.25 12.37
C ALA A 91 5.94 4.25 13.36
N ARG A 92 5.76 5.52 12.97
CA ARG A 92 5.03 6.52 13.77
C ARG A 92 3.56 6.15 13.98
N MET A 93 2.94 5.47 13.03
CA MET A 93 1.60 4.90 13.15
C MET A 93 1.57 3.59 13.96
N GLY A 94 2.68 3.17 14.57
CA GLY A 94 2.78 1.97 15.41
C GLY A 94 3.07 0.67 14.66
N ALA A 95 3.53 0.74 13.41
CA ALA A 95 3.97 -0.45 12.68
C ALA A 95 5.33 -0.97 13.19
N THR A 96 5.45 -2.29 13.33
CA THR A 96 6.74 -2.97 13.53
C THR A 96 7.44 -3.12 12.18
N ILE A 97 8.13 -2.05 11.77
CA ILE A 97 8.80 -1.95 10.46
C ILE A 97 10.10 -1.13 10.58
N SER A 98 11.14 -1.56 9.89
CA SER A 98 12.44 -0.86 9.89
C SER A 98 13.20 -1.08 8.59
N THR A 99 14.21 -0.25 8.34
CA THR A 99 15.16 -0.46 7.24
C THR A 99 16.44 -1.03 7.81
N VAL A 100 16.90 -2.16 7.28
CA VAL A 100 18.17 -2.81 7.61
C VAL A 100 18.90 -3.06 6.29
N ASP A 101 20.07 -2.44 6.14
CA ASP A 101 20.83 -2.40 4.88
C ASP A 101 19.96 -1.92 3.70
N ASP A 102 19.76 -2.76 2.69
CA ASP A 102 18.94 -2.53 1.50
C ASP A 102 17.55 -3.20 1.59
N HIS A 103 17.13 -3.63 2.78
CA HIS A 103 15.84 -4.25 3.02
C HIS A 103 14.97 -3.41 3.94
N ILE A 104 13.67 -3.42 3.67
CA ILE A 104 12.64 -3.07 4.64
C ILE A 104 12.20 -4.38 5.31
N ILE A 105 12.33 -4.47 6.62
CA ILE A 105 11.90 -5.62 7.41
C ILE A 105 10.61 -5.25 8.14
N TYR A 106 9.63 -6.15 8.15
CA TYR A 106 8.37 -5.95 8.87
C TYR A 106 7.93 -7.20 9.62
N GLU A 107 7.25 -6.99 10.74
CA GLU A 107 6.54 -8.00 11.51
C GLU A 107 5.07 -7.61 11.64
N ALA A 108 4.18 -8.57 11.50
CA ALA A 108 2.73 -8.37 11.42
C ALA A 108 1.99 -9.54 12.12
N PRO A 109 0.75 -9.35 12.61
CA PRO A 109 -0.14 -8.22 12.34
C PRO A 109 0.13 -7.00 13.24
N ASN A 110 -0.08 -5.81 12.69
CA ASN A 110 -0.04 -4.56 13.44
C ASN A 110 -1.44 -4.00 13.68
N LYS A 111 -1.59 -3.31 14.82
CA LYS A 111 -2.72 -2.42 15.09
C LYS A 111 -2.25 -0.98 14.92
N LEU A 112 -2.38 -0.46 13.70
CA LEU A 112 -1.96 0.91 13.42
C LEU A 112 -2.86 1.90 14.18
N GLN A 113 -2.26 2.99 14.62
CA GLN A 113 -2.93 4.09 15.29
C GLN A 113 -2.83 5.34 14.42
N GLY A 114 -3.87 6.16 14.45
CA GLY A 114 -3.90 7.45 13.79
C GLY A 114 -2.78 8.35 14.30
N ALA A 115 -2.10 9.02 13.37
CA ALA A 115 -0.96 9.88 13.68
C ALA A 115 -0.86 11.04 12.69
N HIS A 116 -0.03 12.03 13.03
CA HIS A 116 0.42 13.05 12.08
C HIS A 116 1.61 12.50 11.28
N VAL A 117 1.41 12.34 9.97
CA VAL A 117 2.39 11.78 9.04
C VAL A 117 2.57 12.69 7.83
N ARG A 118 3.70 12.55 7.13
CA ARG A 118 4.06 13.42 6.01
C ARG A 118 4.34 12.60 4.76
N ALA A 119 3.68 12.93 3.65
CA ALA A 119 4.00 12.34 2.36
C ALA A 119 5.38 12.84 1.88
N THR A 120 6.27 11.91 1.54
CA THR A 120 7.63 12.22 1.06
C THR A 120 7.76 12.10 -0.45
N ASP A 121 6.86 11.34 -1.06
CA ASP A 121 6.75 11.12 -2.50
C ASP A 121 5.34 10.60 -2.84
N LEU A 122 5.07 10.42 -4.13
CA LEU A 122 3.75 10.03 -4.64
C LEU A 122 3.28 8.69 -4.07
N ARG A 123 4.16 7.67 -4.05
CA ARG A 123 3.77 6.30 -3.67
C ARG A 123 3.83 6.11 -2.16
N ALA A 124 4.75 6.79 -1.47
CA ALA A 124 4.72 6.92 -0.01
C ALA A 124 3.41 7.55 0.47
N GLY A 125 2.97 8.65 -0.16
CA GLY A 125 1.70 9.29 0.20
C GLY A 125 0.49 8.38 0.02
N ALA A 126 0.42 7.63 -1.09
CA ALA A 126 -0.63 6.62 -1.29
C ALA A 126 -0.59 5.50 -0.24
N SER A 127 0.62 5.07 0.14
CA SER A 127 0.82 4.11 1.23
C SER A 127 0.24 4.64 2.55
N LEU A 128 0.50 5.91 2.88
CA LEU A 128 -0.02 6.53 4.11
C LEU A 128 -1.54 6.73 4.10
N VAL A 129 -2.15 7.02 2.94
CA VAL A 129 -3.61 7.03 2.80
C VAL A 129 -4.19 5.66 3.15
N LEU A 130 -3.65 4.59 2.57
CA LEU A 130 -4.07 3.22 2.86
C LEU A 130 -3.84 2.82 4.33
N ALA A 131 -2.71 3.23 4.91
CA ALA A 131 -2.43 3.04 6.34
C ALA A 131 -3.42 3.80 7.24
N GLY A 132 -3.81 5.02 6.85
CA GLY A 132 -4.80 5.81 7.57
C GLY A 132 -6.18 5.15 7.58
N ILE A 133 -6.59 4.55 6.46
CA ILE A 133 -7.86 3.81 6.34
C ILE A 133 -7.93 2.60 7.28
N ILE A 134 -6.79 1.93 7.54
CA ILE A 134 -6.74 0.73 8.40
C ILE A 134 -6.44 1.04 9.88
N ALA A 135 -6.05 2.27 10.20
CA ALA A 135 -5.64 2.68 11.54
C ALA A 135 -6.85 2.96 12.45
N GLU A 136 -6.67 2.75 13.75
CA GLU A 136 -7.62 3.20 14.77
C GLU A 136 -7.41 4.69 15.07
N GLY A 137 -8.47 5.48 15.08
CA GLY A 137 -8.41 6.92 15.31
C GLY A 137 -8.26 7.74 14.03
N THR A 138 -7.72 8.95 14.14
CA THR A 138 -7.61 9.90 13.01
C THR A 138 -6.16 10.03 12.57
N THR A 139 -5.92 9.85 11.27
CA THR A 139 -4.62 10.10 10.64
C THR A 139 -4.66 11.42 9.89
N THR A 140 -3.71 12.30 10.15
CA THR A 140 -3.53 13.56 9.41
C THR A 140 -2.29 13.43 8.53
N ILE A 141 -2.46 13.64 7.23
CA ILE A 141 -1.38 13.52 6.24
C ILE A 141 -1.03 14.91 5.70
N GLU A 142 0.23 15.32 5.87
CA GLU A 142 0.77 16.56 5.29
C GLU A 142 1.49 16.31 3.96
N ASN A 143 1.84 17.39 3.27
CA ASN A 143 2.49 17.40 1.95
C ASN A 143 1.67 16.64 0.88
N ILE A 144 0.35 16.83 0.91
CA ILE A 144 -0.59 16.09 0.05
C ILE A 144 -0.43 16.40 -1.44
N GLU A 145 0.29 17.46 -1.82
CA GLU A 145 0.62 17.77 -3.21
C GLU A 145 1.36 16.61 -3.91
N PHE A 146 2.14 15.82 -3.16
CA PHE A 146 2.77 14.61 -3.70
C PHE A 146 1.76 13.56 -4.13
N ILE A 147 0.62 13.48 -3.45
CA ILE A 147 -0.47 12.52 -3.73
C ILE A 147 -1.32 13.04 -4.88
N LEU A 148 -1.76 14.29 -4.78
CA LEU A 148 -2.71 14.91 -5.71
C LEU A 148 -2.16 14.99 -7.15
N ARG A 149 -0.84 15.07 -7.32
CA ARG A 149 -0.23 15.08 -8.66
C ARG A 149 -0.29 13.73 -9.40
N GLY A 150 -0.61 12.62 -8.74
CA GLY A 150 -0.60 11.29 -9.36
C GLY A 150 -1.81 10.41 -9.07
N TYR A 151 -2.70 10.82 -8.16
CA TYR A 151 -3.98 10.17 -7.92
C TYR A 151 -5.12 11.17 -8.09
N ASP A 152 -5.64 11.20 -9.31
CA ASP A 152 -6.78 12.04 -9.67
C ASP A 152 -8.05 11.66 -8.90
N SER A 153 -8.79 12.67 -8.43
CA SER A 153 -10.02 12.52 -7.63
C SER A 153 -9.92 11.48 -6.50
N ILE A 154 -8.76 11.38 -5.83
CA ILE A 154 -8.56 10.35 -4.78
C ILE A 154 -9.58 10.50 -3.64
N ILE A 155 -9.89 11.72 -3.21
CA ILE A 155 -10.86 11.98 -2.15
C ILE A 155 -12.24 11.46 -2.56
N GLU A 156 -12.74 11.89 -3.72
CA GLU A 156 -14.03 11.45 -4.26
C GLU A 156 -14.12 9.92 -4.39
N LYS A 157 -13.08 9.28 -4.96
CA LYS A 157 -13.04 7.82 -5.14
C LYS A 157 -13.03 7.07 -3.82
N MET A 158 -12.32 7.56 -2.80
CA MET A 158 -12.28 6.94 -1.49
C MET A 158 -13.59 7.14 -0.72
N THR A 159 -14.17 8.35 -0.75
CA THR A 159 -15.48 8.62 -0.15
C THR A 159 -16.59 7.79 -0.79
N ALA A 160 -16.54 7.58 -2.12
CA ALA A 160 -17.47 6.69 -2.83
C ALA A 160 -17.36 5.21 -2.38
N LEU A 161 -16.23 4.81 -1.80
CA LEU A 161 -16.02 3.50 -1.19
C LEU A 161 -16.38 3.46 0.31
N GLY A 162 -16.91 4.55 0.86
CA GLY A 162 -17.32 4.67 2.26
C GLY A 162 -16.18 5.01 3.22
N VAL A 163 -15.04 5.48 2.72
CA VAL A 163 -13.93 5.95 3.55
C VAL A 163 -14.25 7.35 4.09
N ASP A 164 -14.11 7.55 5.39
CA ASP A 164 -14.14 8.88 6.03
C ASP A 164 -12.80 9.59 5.81
N ILE A 165 -12.73 10.37 4.73
CA ILE A 165 -11.54 11.13 4.32
C ILE A 165 -11.99 12.49 3.79
N GLN A 166 -11.24 13.53 4.15
CA GLN A 166 -11.50 14.89 3.73
C GLN A 166 -10.19 15.65 3.51
N LEU A 167 -10.23 16.65 2.63
CA LEU A 167 -9.17 17.63 2.48
C LEU A 167 -9.48 18.81 3.41
N ILE A 168 -8.49 19.21 4.20
CA ILE A 168 -8.58 20.35 5.11
C ILE A 168 -7.60 21.39 4.57
N GLU A 169 -8.11 22.59 4.29
CA GLU A 169 -7.27 23.77 4.01
C GLU A 169 -7.04 24.47 5.36
N ASP A 170 -5.77 24.75 5.67
CA ASP A 170 -5.38 25.60 6.80
C ASP A 170 -5.56 27.10 6.47
#